data_AF-A0AAV7N5Q0-F1
#
_entry.id   AF-A0AAV7N5Q0-F1
#
_cell.length_a   1.000
_cell.length_b   1.000
_cell.length_c   1.000
_cell.angle_alpha   90.00
_cell.angle_beta   90.00
_cell.angle_gamma   90.00
#
_symmetry.space_group_name_H-M   'P 1'
#
loop_
_entity.id
_entity.type
_entity.pdbx_description
1 polymer ?
#
loop_
_entity_poly.entity_id
_entity_poly.type
_entity_poly.pdbx_seq_one_letter_code
_entity_poly.pdbx_strand_id
1 'polypeptide(L)'
;MLMSRHADVKIWQLQDTLMSRHADVKIHQDEDTLTSRHVDVKIHQHEDTLTSTHVDDVKIHQREDTLMSRHVDDVKIHQREDTLMSRHVDDVKIHQHEDTLTSRHVDDAKIHQHEDTLTSRHADDVKIHQHEDTLTSRHANDVKIGQHEDTQTSRHVDDVKIGQHEHTLTSRHVNDVKIGQHEDTLTSSHAKVKIHQHEDTLTSRHVDDVKIHQHEDTLTSRHLDDVKIHQYEDTLTSRHVDDVKIGQHEDTLTSRHTDVKIHQHEDTLMSRHVNDVK
;
A
#
# COMPACT_ATOMS: atom_id res chain seq x y z
N MET A 1 16.09 -32.36 -21.63
CA MET A 1 16.87 -32.10 -20.39
C MET A 1 18.32 -31.79 -20.73
N LEU A 2 18.68 -30.50 -20.69
CA LEU A 2 20.06 -30.02 -20.86
C LEU A 2 20.65 -29.70 -19.48
N MET A 3 21.85 -30.21 -19.20
CA MET A 3 22.62 -29.92 -17.98
C MET A 3 23.93 -29.21 -18.36
N SER A 4 24.10 -27.96 -17.93
CA SER A 4 25.34 -27.21 -18.16
C SER A 4 25.82 -26.45 -16.91
N ARG A 5 27.12 -26.12 -16.89
CA ARG A 5 27.70 -25.20 -15.89
C ARG A 5 27.42 -23.74 -16.25
N HIS A 6 27.49 -23.39 -17.53
CA HIS A 6 27.12 -22.10 -18.09
C HIS A 6 26.29 -22.36 -19.34
N ALA A 7 25.15 -21.70 -19.43
CA ALA A 7 24.21 -21.84 -20.53
C ALA A 7 23.92 -20.43 -21.06
N ASP A 8 24.36 -20.11 -22.27
CA ASP A 8 23.76 -19.04 -23.07
C ASP A 8 22.85 -19.75 -24.05
N VAL A 9 21.55 -19.70 -23.80
CA VAL A 9 20.58 -20.54 -24.49
C VAL A 9 19.44 -19.67 -25.00
N LYS A 10 19.22 -19.75 -26.31
CA LYS A 10 18.00 -19.29 -26.95
C LYS A 10 17.11 -20.50 -27.17
N ILE A 11 16.05 -20.61 -26.39
CA ILE A 11 15.06 -21.67 -26.55
C ILE A 11 14.07 -21.20 -27.61
N TRP A 12 13.93 -21.98 -28.69
CA TRP A 12 13.13 -21.60 -29.86
C TRP A 12 11.91 -22.52 -30.11
N GLN A 13 11.85 -23.77 -29.60
CA GLN A 13 10.71 -24.69 -29.81
C GLN A 13 10.49 -25.73 -28.68
N LEU A 14 9.29 -25.70 -28.09
CA LEU A 14 8.52 -26.69 -27.27
C LEU A 14 9.17 -27.36 -26.03
N GLN A 15 8.55 -27.10 -24.87
CA GLN A 15 8.64 -27.81 -23.57
C GLN A 15 10.06 -28.25 -23.19
N ASP A 16 10.96 -27.29 -23.10
CA ASP A 16 12.32 -27.56 -22.68
C ASP A 16 12.47 -27.43 -21.16
N THR A 17 12.89 -28.54 -20.53
CA THR A 17 13.41 -28.49 -19.17
C THR A 17 14.91 -28.27 -19.20
N LEU A 18 15.35 -27.10 -18.75
CA LEU A 18 16.76 -26.74 -18.64
C LEU A 18 17.20 -26.65 -17.19
N MET A 19 18.36 -27.25 -16.89
CA MET A 19 19.02 -27.10 -15.60
C MET A 19 20.44 -26.59 -15.75
N SER A 20 20.73 -25.42 -15.17
CA SER A 20 22.06 -24.82 -15.20
C SER A 20 22.50 -24.28 -13.84
N ARG A 21 23.79 -23.98 -13.69
CA ARG A 21 24.26 -23.13 -12.58
C ARG A 21 24.17 -21.65 -12.91
N HIS A 22 24.52 -21.28 -14.13
CA HIS A 22 24.41 -19.92 -14.63
C HIS A 22 23.75 -19.99 -16.00
N ALA A 23 22.69 -19.22 -16.19
CA ALA A 23 21.93 -19.23 -17.42
C ALA A 23 21.64 -17.79 -17.84
N ASP A 24 22.07 -17.41 -19.04
CA ASP A 24 21.50 -16.27 -19.76
C ASP A 24 20.54 -16.88 -20.77
N VAL A 25 19.24 -16.70 -20.53
CA VAL A 25 18.21 -17.38 -21.30
C VAL A 25 17.26 -16.37 -21.91
N LYS A 26 17.11 -16.48 -23.23
CA LYS A 26 16.01 -15.85 -23.93
C LYS A 26 15.02 -16.92 -24.34
N ILE A 27 13.85 -16.90 -23.71
CA ILE A 27 12.75 -17.83 -23.96
C ILE A 27 11.78 -17.16 -24.93
N HIS A 28 11.34 -17.90 -25.95
CA HIS A 28 10.61 -17.32 -27.08
C HIS A 28 9.31 -18.06 -27.44
N GLN A 29 8.94 -19.17 -26.77
CA GLN A 29 7.70 -19.96 -27.00
C GLN A 29 7.19 -20.61 -25.69
N ASP A 30 5.97 -21.18 -25.74
CA ASP A 30 5.10 -21.53 -24.60
C ASP A 30 5.54 -22.74 -23.73
N GLU A 31 5.19 -22.69 -22.44
CA GLU A 31 5.26 -23.74 -21.40
C GLU A 31 6.67 -24.26 -21.02
N ASP A 32 7.68 -23.40 -20.98
CA ASP A 32 9.04 -23.80 -20.62
C ASP A 32 9.25 -23.84 -19.09
N THR A 33 10.10 -24.78 -18.65
CA THR A 33 10.50 -24.89 -17.23
C THR A 33 12.01 -24.76 -17.09
N LEU A 34 12.45 -23.66 -16.49
CA LEU A 34 13.86 -23.38 -16.26
C LEU A 34 14.20 -23.46 -14.77
N THR A 35 15.22 -24.26 -14.44
CA THR A 35 15.79 -24.30 -13.09
C THR A 35 17.26 -23.86 -13.12
N SER A 36 17.60 -22.79 -12.39
CA SER A 36 18.99 -22.30 -12.31
C SER A 36 19.43 -21.94 -10.89
N ARG A 37 20.74 -21.72 -10.70
CA ARG A 37 21.27 -21.04 -9.51
C ARG A 37 21.32 -19.52 -9.70
N HIS A 38 21.80 -19.07 -10.85
CA HIS A 38 21.79 -17.67 -11.27
C HIS A 38 21.19 -17.60 -12.66
N VAL A 39 20.27 -16.68 -12.86
CA VAL A 39 19.63 -16.51 -14.17
C VAL A 39 19.42 -15.05 -14.48
N ASP A 40 19.83 -14.70 -15.69
CA ASP A 40 19.40 -13.47 -16.36
C ASP A 40 18.41 -13.95 -17.43
N VAL A 41 17.18 -13.47 -17.35
CA VAL A 41 16.11 -14.01 -18.19
C VAL A 41 15.33 -12.92 -18.88
N LYS A 42 15.15 -13.12 -20.18
CA LYS A 42 14.13 -12.41 -20.95
C LYS A 42 13.12 -13.41 -21.46
N ILE A 43 11.98 -13.47 -20.80
CA ILE A 43 10.83 -14.28 -21.21
C ILE A 43 9.97 -13.44 -22.15
N HIS A 44 9.55 -14.05 -23.26
CA HIS A 44 8.78 -13.36 -24.28
C HIS A 44 7.43 -14.05 -24.58
N GLN A 45 7.06 -15.22 -24.04
CA GLN A 45 5.77 -15.88 -24.37
C GLN A 45 5.09 -16.50 -23.13
N HIS A 46 3.99 -17.25 -23.32
CA HIS A 46 2.95 -17.56 -22.32
C HIS A 46 3.25 -18.77 -21.43
N GLU A 47 2.74 -18.73 -20.19
CA GLU A 47 2.66 -19.84 -19.23
C GLU A 47 4.03 -20.45 -18.80
N ASP A 48 5.08 -19.64 -18.76
CA ASP A 48 6.42 -20.11 -18.39
C ASP A 48 6.60 -20.21 -16.87
N THR A 49 7.37 -21.22 -16.44
CA THR A 49 7.75 -21.39 -15.02
C THR A 49 9.25 -21.30 -14.84
N LEU A 50 9.69 -20.25 -14.13
CA LEU A 50 11.09 -20.04 -13.75
C LEU A 50 11.30 -20.37 -12.27
N THR A 51 12.27 -21.23 -11.96
CA THR A 51 12.74 -21.46 -10.60
C THR A 51 14.24 -21.17 -10.48
N SER A 52 14.63 -20.23 -9.61
CA SER A 52 16.04 -19.91 -9.40
C SER A 52 16.42 -19.69 -7.93
N THR A 53 17.73 -19.63 -7.67
CA THR A 53 18.26 -19.12 -6.40
C THR A 53 18.45 -17.60 -6.44
N HIS A 54 19.00 -17.10 -7.55
CA HIS A 54 19.21 -15.68 -7.82
C HIS A 54 18.68 -15.37 -9.22
N VAL A 55 18.00 -14.26 -9.33
CA VAL A 55 17.45 -13.75 -10.59
C VAL A 55 17.88 -12.30 -10.69
N ASP A 56 18.62 -11.98 -11.74
CA ASP A 56 19.05 -10.62 -12.04
C ASP A 56 18.41 -10.20 -13.38
N ASP A 57 18.03 -8.93 -13.50
CA ASP A 57 17.64 -8.32 -14.78
C ASP A 57 16.55 -9.08 -15.55
N VAL A 58 15.42 -9.36 -14.89
CA VAL A 58 14.32 -10.07 -15.54
C VAL A 58 13.34 -9.14 -16.22
N LYS A 59 13.07 -9.45 -17.50
CA LYS A 59 11.97 -8.86 -18.26
C LYS A 59 11.01 -9.95 -18.66
N ILE A 60 9.83 -9.92 -18.05
CA ILE A 60 8.68 -10.74 -18.40
C ILE A 60 7.76 -9.89 -19.27
N HIS A 61 7.43 -10.42 -20.43
CA HIS A 61 6.78 -9.67 -21.51
C HIS A 61 5.56 -10.41 -22.06
N GLN A 62 4.96 -11.37 -21.33
CA GLN A 62 3.71 -12.03 -21.71
C GLN A 62 2.91 -12.55 -20.49
N ARG A 63 1.85 -13.34 -20.70
CA ARG A 63 0.75 -13.57 -19.73
C ARG A 63 0.91 -14.89 -18.97
N GLU A 64 0.44 -14.91 -17.72
CA GLU A 64 0.30 -16.11 -16.87
C GLU A 64 1.65 -16.76 -16.49
N ASP A 65 2.73 -15.98 -16.45
CA ASP A 65 4.06 -16.48 -16.10
C ASP A 65 4.26 -16.59 -14.59
N THR A 66 5.00 -17.61 -14.16
CA THR A 66 5.33 -17.82 -12.75
C THR A 66 6.83 -17.77 -12.51
N LEU A 67 7.26 -16.82 -11.67
CA LEU A 67 8.64 -16.68 -11.23
C LEU A 67 8.81 -17.01 -9.76
N MET A 68 9.62 -18.03 -9.47
CA MET A 68 9.96 -18.46 -8.11
C MET A 68 11.46 -18.30 -7.85
N SER A 69 11.83 -17.48 -6.86
CA SER A 69 13.24 -17.31 -6.50
C SER A 69 13.46 -17.08 -5.01
N ARG A 70 14.73 -17.04 -4.58
CA ARG A 70 15.09 -16.52 -3.24
C ARG A 70 15.43 -15.05 -3.28
N HIS A 71 16.13 -14.62 -4.33
CA HIS A 71 16.58 -13.25 -4.55
C HIS A 71 16.25 -12.86 -5.97
N VAL A 72 15.73 -11.66 -6.13
CA VAL A 72 15.17 -11.15 -7.36
C VAL A 72 15.52 -9.67 -7.39
N ASP A 73 16.38 -9.32 -8.33
CA ASP A 73 16.90 -7.96 -8.47
C ASP A 73 16.54 -7.45 -9.87
N ASP A 74 16.05 -6.21 -9.96
CA ASP A 74 15.72 -5.52 -11.21
C ASP A 74 14.71 -6.27 -12.10
N VAL A 75 13.48 -6.42 -11.59
CA VAL A 75 12.39 -7.07 -12.35
C VAL A 75 11.46 -6.07 -13.00
N LYS A 76 11.18 -6.31 -14.28
CA LYS A 76 10.12 -5.64 -15.01
C LYS A 76 9.15 -6.68 -15.54
N ILE A 77 7.97 -6.67 -14.95
CA ILE A 77 6.82 -7.43 -15.41
C ILE A 77 5.96 -6.48 -16.24
N HIS A 78 5.76 -6.85 -17.51
CA HIS A 78 5.03 -6.05 -18.47
C HIS A 78 3.90 -6.89 -19.09
N GLN A 79 3.01 -7.53 -18.31
CA GLN A 79 1.72 -8.07 -18.79
C GLN A 79 0.77 -8.52 -17.68
N ARG A 80 -0.22 -9.40 -17.97
CA ARG A 80 -1.37 -9.67 -17.10
C ARG A 80 -1.23 -11.03 -16.41
N GLU A 81 -1.80 -11.13 -15.22
CA GLU A 81 -2.01 -12.39 -14.48
C GLU A 81 -0.69 -13.11 -14.13
N ASP A 82 0.42 -12.37 -14.05
CA ASP A 82 1.74 -12.93 -13.72
C ASP A 82 1.91 -13.06 -12.20
N THR A 83 2.64 -14.09 -11.79
CA THR A 83 2.90 -14.37 -10.37
C THR A 83 4.39 -14.37 -10.06
N LEU A 84 4.80 -13.47 -9.16
CA LEU A 84 6.15 -13.43 -8.63
C LEU A 84 6.18 -13.86 -7.15
N MET A 85 6.96 -14.90 -6.86
CA MET A 85 7.18 -15.41 -5.51
C MET A 85 8.67 -15.38 -5.16
N SER A 86 9.04 -14.57 -4.17
CA SER A 86 10.43 -14.49 -3.70
C SER A 86 10.55 -14.40 -2.17
N ARG A 87 11.79 -14.48 -1.67
CA ARG A 87 12.09 -14.05 -0.29
C ARG A 87 12.50 -12.59 -0.24
N HIS A 88 13.25 -12.14 -1.23
CA HIS A 88 13.77 -10.78 -1.36
C HIS A 88 13.53 -10.31 -2.78
N VAL A 89 13.00 -9.11 -2.90
CA VAL A 89 12.71 -8.46 -4.16
C VAL A 89 13.24 -7.04 -4.05
N ASP A 90 14.27 -6.77 -4.83
CA ASP A 90 14.95 -5.50 -4.88
C ASP A 90 14.64 -4.90 -6.26
N ASP A 91 13.99 -3.74 -6.29
CA ASP A 91 13.55 -3.06 -7.52
C ASP A 91 12.63 -3.90 -8.43
N VAL A 92 11.33 -3.90 -8.11
CA VAL A 92 10.30 -4.46 -8.98
C VAL A 92 9.43 -3.38 -9.62
N LYS A 93 9.20 -3.52 -10.92
CA LYS A 93 8.25 -2.72 -11.67
C LYS A 93 7.23 -3.66 -12.29
N ILE A 94 6.01 -3.56 -11.82
CA ILE A 94 4.85 -4.27 -12.35
C ILE A 94 4.05 -3.25 -13.15
N HIS A 95 3.73 -3.61 -14.38
CA HIS A 95 3.06 -2.71 -15.30
C HIS A 95 2.06 -3.52 -16.15
N GLN A 96 0.91 -3.89 -15.57
CA GLN A 96 -0.37 -4.28 -16.20
C GLN A 96 -1.36 -4.89 -15.18
N HIS A 97 -2.32 -5.73 -15.60
CA HIS A 97 -3.53 -6.04 -14.83
C HIS A 97 -3.43 -7.37 -14.10
N GLU A 98 -3.99 -7.45 -12.88
CA GLU A 98 -4.21 -8.69 -12.12
C GLU A 98 -2.92 -9.45 -11.74
N ASP A 99 -1.79 -8.76 -11.63
CA ASP A 99 -0.51 -9.36 -11.26
C ASP A 99 -0.40 -9.56 -9.74
N THR A 100 0.29 -10.64 -9.35
CA THR A 100 0.48 -10.97 -7.93
C THR A 100 1.96 -11.02 -7.55
N LEU A 101 2.33 -10.17 -6.59
CA LEU A 101 3.65 -10.17 -5.96
C LEU A 101 3.57 -10.69 -4.52
N THR A 102 4.25 -11.80 -4.24
CA THR A 102 4.41 -12.32 -2.89
C THR A 102 5.88 -12.39 -2.48
N SER A 103 6.26 -11.66 -1.43
CA SER A 103 7.63 -11.69 -0.90
C SER A 103 7.71 -11.69 0.63
N ARG A 104 8.89 -11.97 1.18
CA ARG A 104 9.19 -11.68 2.59
C ARG A 104 9.68 -10.24 2.76
N HIS A 105 10.49 -9.74 1.82
CA HIS A 105 11.01 -8.38 1.79
C HIS A 105 10.84 -7.80 0.38
N VAL A 106 10.34 -6.57 0.31
CA VAL A 106 10.22 -5.78 -0.91
C VAL A 106 10.81 -4.41 -0.59
N ASP A 107 11.89 -4.03 -1.29
CA ASP A 107 12.66 -2.84 -0.94
C ASP A 107 12.30 -1.61 -1.83
N ASP A 108 11.99 -1.80 -3.12
CA ASP A 108 11.33 -0.81 -3.97
C ASP A 108 10.36 -1.56 -4.89
N ALA A 109 9.08 -1.19 -4.82
CA ALA A 109 8.08 -1.67 -5.75
C ALA A 109 7.35 -0.49 -6.39
N LYS A 110 7.26 -0.53 -7.71
CA LYS A 110 6.35 0.33 -8.48
C LYS A 110 5.34 -0.55 -9.17
N ILE A 111 4.11 -0.48 -8.69
CA ILE A 111 2.95 -1.14 -9.26
C ILE A 111 2.17 -0.06 -10.00
N HIS A 112 1.82 -0.35 -11.24
CA HIS A 112 1.16 0.60 -12.12
C HIS A 112 0.15 -0.17 -12.96
N GLN A 113 -1.14 0.15 -12.83
CA GLN A 113 -2.35 -0.40 -13.50
C GLN A 113 -3.36 -1.00 -12.49
N HIS A 114 -4.23 -1.93 -12.90
CA HIS A 114 -5.47 -2.26 -12.16
C HIS A 114 -5.43 -3.66 -11.52
N GLU A 115 -6.05 -3.77 -10.34
CA GLU A 115 -6.34 -5.03 -9.64
C GLU A 115 -5.09 -5.85 -9.24
N ASP A 116 -3.95 -5.20 -9.07
CA ASP A 116 -2.71 -5.84 -8.68
C ASP A 116 -2.66 -6.10 -7.17
N THR A 117 -2.01 -7.21 -6.77
CA THR A 117 -1.89 -7.60 -5.37
C THR A 117 -0.44 -7.71 -4.92
N LEU A 118 -0.05 -6.90 -3.93
CA LEU A 118 1.22 -7.03 -3.21
C LEU A 118 1.00 -7.61 -1.82
N THR A 119 1.63 -8.76 -1.55
CA THR A 119 1.69 -9.37 -0.22
C THR A 119 3.13 -9.48 0.26
N SER A 120 3.44 -8.83 1.40
CA SER A 120 4.78 -8.92 2.00
C SER A 120 4.81 -9.00 3.53
N ARG A 121 5.95 -9.40 4.10
CA ARG A 121 6.23 -9.18 5.53
C ARG A 121 6.81 -7.79 5.78
N HIS A 122 7.71 -7.32 4.93
CA HIS A 122 8.26 -5.96 4.95
C HIS A 122 8.16 -5.38 3.54
N ALA A 123 7.54 -4.21 3.42
CA ALA A 123 7.41 -3.51 2.16
C ALA A 123 7.86 -2.06 2.38
N ASP A 124 8.98 -1.71 1.77
CA ASP A 124 9.59 -0.39 1.84
C ASP A 124 9.47 0.28 0.45
N ASP A 125 9.33 1.61 0.42
CA ASP A 125 9.27 2.42 -0.80
C ASP A 125 8.27 1.97 -1.88
N VAL A 126 7.09 1.51 -1.45
CA VAL A 126 6.04 1.05 -2.36
C VAL A 126 5.31 2.23 -3.01
N LYS A 127 5.23 2.22 -4.34
CA LYS A 127 4.37 3.12 -5.12
C LYS A 127 3.35 2.30 -5.87
N ILE A 128 2.09 2.56 -5.58
CA ILE A 128 0.93 1.99 -6.26
C ILE A 128 0.28 3.13 -7.04
N HIS A 129 -0.04 2.89 -8.31
CA HIS A 129 -0.55 3.91 -9.20
C HIS A 129 -1.58 3.34 -10.18
N GLN A 130 -2.85 3.38 -9.77
CA GLN A 130 -4.13 3.26 -10.50
C GLN A 130 -5.13 2.46 -9.66
N HIS A 131 -6.15 1.84 -10.26
CA HIS A 131 -7.38 1.48 -9.60
C HIS A 131 -7.36 0.09 -8.94
N GLU A 132 -8.01 -0.04 -7.79
CA GLU A 132 -8.40 -1.31 -7.16
C GLU A 132 -7.22 -2.21 -6.73
N ASP A 133 -6.04 -1.62 -6.49
CA ASP A 133 -4.86 -2.36 -6.07
C ASP A 133 -4.92 -2.69 -4.57
N THR A 134 -4.36 -3.85 -4.21
CA THR A 134 -4.35 -4.34 -2.82
C THR A 134 -2.93 -4.51 -2.29
N LEU A 135 -2.62 -3.77 -1.22
CA LEU A 135 -1.39 -3.91 -0.45
C LEU A 135 -1.65 -4.57 0.91
N THR A 136 -1.11 -5.77 1.10
CA THR A 136 -1.11 -6.46 2.40
C THR A 136 0.31 -6.62 2.94
N SER A 137 0.58 -6.04 4.12
CA SER A 137 1.89 -6.22 4.77
C SER A 137 1.85 -6.40 6.29
N ARG A 138 3.00 -6.73 6.90
CA ARG A 138 3.17 -6.64 8.35
C ARG A 138 3.77 -5.30 8.74
N HIS A 139 4.75 -4.82 7.98
CA HIS A 139 5.35 -3.50 8.10
C HIS A 139 5.36 -2.87 6.71
N ALA A 140 4.87 -1.65 6.62
CA ALA A 140 4.92 -0.84 5.41
C ALA A 140 5.54 0.52 5.73
N ASN A 141 6.59 0.88 5.01
CA ASN A 141 7.27 2.16 5.13
C ASN A 141 7.26 2.86 3.78
N ASP A 142 7.07 4.18 3.79
CA ASP A 142 7.07 5.02 2.58
C ASP A 142 6.14 4.53 1.46
N VAL A 143 4.86 4.32 1.80
CA VAL A 143 3.86 3.92 0.81
C VAL A 143 3.25 5.15 0.15
N LYS A 144 3.19 5.14 -1.18
CA LYS A 144 2.45 6.12 -1.97
C LYS A 144 1.39 5.38 -2.76
N ILE A 145 0.14 5.71 -2.49
CA ILE A 145 -1.02 5.11 -3.13
C ILE A 145 -1.63 6.15 -4.08
N GLY A 146 -2.07 5.68 -5.24
CA GLY A 146 -2.39 6.46 -6.41
C GLY A 146 -3.85 6.88 -6.47
N GLN A 147 -4.49 6.65 -7.61
CA GLN A 147 -5.85 7.12 -7.89
C GLN A 147 -6.84 5.95 -7.76
N HIS A 148 -7.95 6.17 -7.06
CA HIS A 148 -9.17 5.36 -7.01
C HIS A 148 -9.08 3.97 -6.34
N GLU A 149 -9.91 3.75 -5.33
CA GLU A 149 -10.38 2.43 -4.83
C GLU A 149 -9.29 1.46 -4.31
N ASP A 150 -8.12 1.96 -3.92
CA ASP A 150 -7.05 1.10 -3.41
C ASP A 150 -7.27 0.70 -1.94
N THR A 151 -6.82 -0.51 -1.60
CA THR A 151 -6.92 -1.05 -0.25
C THR A 151 -5.54 -1.38 0.32
N GLN A 152 -5.23 -0.79 1.48
CA GLN A 152 -4.03 -1.12 2.25
C GLN A 152 -4.38 -1.74 3.60
N THR A 153 -3.82 -2.92 3.87
CA THR A 153 -3.89 -3.60 5.16
C THR A 153 -2.51 -3.85 5.73
N SER A 154 -2.21 -3.33 6.92
CA SER A 154 -0.93 -3.56 7.60
C SER A 154 -1.05 -3.71 9.13
N ARG A 155 0.02 -4.19 9.80
CA ARG A 155 0.11 -4.04 11.28
C ARG A 155 0.74 -2.71 11.68
N HIS A 156 1.74 -2.27 10.93
CA HIS A 156 2.51 -1.07 11.21
C HIS A 156 2.74 -0.31 9.92
N VAL A 157 2.45 0.98 9.97
CA VAL A 157 2.52 1.88 8.84
C VAL A 157 3.18 3.16 9.34
N ASP A 158 4.34 3.48 8.77
CA ASP A 158 5.11 4.65 9.18
C ASP A 158 4.70 5.88 8.38
N ASP A 159 4.99 5.90 7.08
CA ASP A 159 4.66 7.01 6.19
C ASP A 159 3.74 6.53 5.05
N VAL A 160 2.55 7.13 4.94
CA VAL A 160 1.66 6.93 3.78
C VAL A 160 1.23 8.26 3.22
N LYS A 161 1.28 8.33 1.89
CA LYS A 161 0.62 9.38 1.12
C LYS A 161 -0.43 8.72 0.26
N ILE A 162 -1.67 9.06 0.54
CA ILE A 162 -2.82 8.62 -0.23
C ILE A 162 -3.15 9.72 -1.24
N GLY A 163 -3.45 9.31 -2.47
CA GLY A 163 -3.67 10.16 -3.62
C GLY A 163 -5.10 10.68 -3.73
N GLN A 164 -5.74 10.46 -4.87
CA GLN A 164 -7.09 10.96 -5.14
C GLN A 164 -8.08 9.81 -5.09
N HIS A 165 -9.26 10.06 -4.53
CA HIS A 165 -10.47 9.24 -4.56
C HIS A 165 -10.41 7.89 -3.82
N GLU A 166 -11.26 7.74 -2.82
CA GLU A 166 -11.74 6.48 -2.23
C GLU A 166 -10.66 5.46 -1.89
N HIS A 167 -9.92 5.67 -0.80
CA HIS A 167 -8.92 4.72 -0.32
C HIS A 167 -9.30 4.13 1.03
N THR A 168 -9.08 2.83 1.19
CA THR A 168 -9.26 2.16 2.48
C THR A 168 -7.93 1.76 3.09
N LEU A 169 -7.55 2.43 4.19
CA LEU A 169 -6.39 2.06 5.00
C LEU A 169 -6.82 1.43 6.33
N THR A 170 -6.46 0.16 6.51
CA THR A 170 -6.61 -0.55 7.78
C THR A 170 -5.25 -0.89 8.38
N SER A 171 -4.98 -0.37 9.58
CA SER A 171 -3.74 -0.68 10.29
C SER A 171 -3.91 -0.84 11.79
N ARG A 172 -2.90 -1.38 12.47
CA ARG A 172 -2.85 -1.37 13.93
C ARG A 172 -2.18 -0.10 14.45
N HIS A 173 -1.10 0.33 13.82
CA HIS A 173 -0.37 1.54 14.16
C HIS A 173 -0.06 2.33 12.89
N VAL A 174 -0.29 3.64 12.98
CA VAL A 174 -0.19 4.59 11.88
C VAL A 174 0.49 5.85 12.41
N ASN A 175 1.68 6.17 11.90
CA ASN A 175 2.51 7.26 12.43
C ASN A 175 2.43 8.58 11.66
N ASP A 176 2.41 8.55 10.34
CA ASP A 176 2.28 9.76 9.53
C ASP A 176 1.51 9.42 8.25
N VAL A 177 0.19 9.61 8.31
CA VAL A 177 -0.65 9.52 7.11
C VAL A 177 -1.00 10.91 6.64
N LYS A 178 -0.76 11.13 5.35
CA LYS A 178 -1.28 12.26 4.59
C LYS A 178 -2.33 11.74 3.65
N ILE A 179 -3.57 12.06 3.98
CA ILE A 179 -4.74 11.72 3.18
C ILE A 179 -4.98 12.84 2.18
N GLY A 180 -5.28 12.45 0.94
CA GLY A 180 -5.37 13.32 -0.22
C GLY A 180 -6.76 13.88 -0.43
N GLN A 181 -7.41 13.59 -1.56
CA GLN A 181 -8.73 14.15 -1.91
C GLN A 181 -9.82 13.06 -1.90
N HIS A 182 -10.94 13.34 -1.23
CA HIS A 182 -12.26 12.68 -1.31
C HIS A 182 -12.37 11.23 -0.81
N GLU A 183 -13.24 11.05 0.18
CA GLU A 183 -13.89 9.78 0.58
C GLU A 183 -12.93 8.68 1.10
N ASP A 184 -11.85 9.07 1.77
CA ASP A 184 -10.87 8.12 2.30
C ASP A 184 -11.30 7.57 3.68
N THR A 185 -11.15 6.26 3.86
CA THR A 185 -11.45 5.58 5.13
C THR A 185 -10.18 5.08 5.81
N LEU A 186 -9.89 5.61 7.00
CA LEU A 186 -8.80 5.16 7.85
C LEU A 186 -9.32 4.47 9.11
N THR A 187 -8.99 3.19 9.26
CA THR A 187 -9.24 2.42 10.50
C THR A 187 -7.93 2.05 11.18
N SER A 188 -7.74 2.48 12.43
CA SER A 188 -6.53 2.18 13.21
C SER A 188 -6.78 1.85 14.68
N SER A 189 -5.75 1.36 15.39
CA SER A 189 -5.73 1.41 16.86
C SER A 189 -5.08 2.68 17.39
N HIS A 190 -4.04 3.15 16.72
CA HIS A 190 -3.29 4.35 17.03
C HIS A 190 -3.00 5.09 15.73
N ALA A 191 -3.40 6.34 15.65
CA ALA A 191 -3.25 7.12 14.44
C ALA A 191 -2.72 8.52 14.73
N LYS A 192 -1.73 8.91 13.94
CA LYS A 192 -1.28 10.30 13.76
C LYS A 192 -1.53 10.65 12.30
N VAL A 193 -2.44 11.59 12.08
CA VAL A 193 -3.02 11.83 10.74
C VAL A 193 -3.05 13.30 10.44
N LYS A 194 -2.66 13.66 9.22
CA LYS A 194 -2.95 14.98 8.65
C LYS A 194 -3.90 14.77 7.48
N ILE A 195 -5.13 15.21 7.68
CA ILE A 195 -6.20 15.13 6.69
C ILE A 195 -6.32 16.50 6.04
N HIS A 196 -6.34 16.53 4.71
CA HIS A 196 -6.31 17.80 3.99
C HIS A 196 -7.63 18.17 3.32
N GLN A 197 -8.52 17.22 2.99
CA GLN A 197 -9.69 17.46 2.13
C GLN A 197 -10.94 16.70 2.60
N HIS A 198 -11.97 16.59 1.74
CA HIS A 198 -13.39 16.36 2.05
C HIS A 198 -13.81 14.90 2.30
N GLU A 199 -14.83 14.73 3.16
CA GLU A 199 -15.63 13.51 3.36
C GLU A 199 -14.84 12.28 3.89
N ASP A 200 -13.75 12.52 4.60
CA ASP A 200 -12.91 11.45 5.10
C ASP A 200 -13.44 10.87 6.42
N THR A 201 -13.30 9.55 6.58
CA THR A 201 -13.72 8.84 7.79
C THR A 201 -12.53 8.26 8.54
N LEU A 202 -12.28 8.77 9.75
CA LEU A 202 -11.28 8.22 10.66
C LEU A 202 -11.95 7.47 11.82
N THR A 203 -11.62 6.19 11.96
CA THR A 203 -11.98 5.40 13.13
C THR A 203 -10.73 4.89 13.84
N SER A 204 -10.54 5.27 15.11
CA SER A 204 -9.41 4.78 15.89
C SER A 204 -9.74 4.59 17.38
N ARG A 205 -8.81 4.01 18.17
CA ARG A 205 -8.92 4.03 19.63
C ARG A 205 -8.24 5.26 20.22
N HIS A 206 -7.11 5.63 19.64
CA HIS A 206 -6.26 6.74 20.07
C HIS A 206 -5.83 7.50 18.83
N VAL A 207 -5.99 8.82 18.90
CA VAL A 207 -5.73 9.73 17.80
C VAL A 207 -5.00 10.92 18.39
N ASP A 208 -3.78 11.12 17.90
CA ASP A 208 -2.87 12.16 18.39
C ASP A 208 -2.41 13.03 17.21
N ASP A 209 -2.15 14.33 17.46
CA ASP A 209 -1.58 15.26 16.47
C ASP A 209 -2.38 15.41 15.17
N VAL A 210 -3.71 15.43 15.28
CA VAL A 210 -4.56 15.54 14.09
C VAL A 210 -4.72 16.98 13.64
N LYS A 211 -4.53 17.19 12.33
CA LYS A 211 -4.89 18.42 11.65
C LYS A 211 -5.85 18.10 10.53
N ILE A 212 -7.03 18.71 10.61
CA ILE A 212 -8.07 18.65 9.58
C ILE A 212 -8.24 20.06 9.03
N HIS A 213 -8.26 20.15 7.71
CA HIS A 213 -8.28 21.44 7.03
C HIS A 213 -9.57 21.69 6.23
N GLN A 214 -10.47 20.74 5.99
CA GLN A 214 -11.63 20.93 5.10
C GLN A 214 -12.93 20.31 5.67
N HIS A 215 -13.95 20.10 4.83
CA HIS A 215 -15.36 19.94 5.22
C HIS A 215 -15.85 18.48 5.28
N GLU A 216 -16.85 18.24 6.12
CA GLU A 216 -17.67 17.00 6.21
C GLU A 216 -16.92 15.74 6.68
N ASP A 217 -15.80 15.90 7.41
CA ASP A 217 -15.03 14.79 7.92
C ASP A 217 -15.67 14.18 9.17
N THR A 218 -15.59 12.86 9.29
CA THR A 218 -16.07 12.12 10.46
C THR A 218 -14.92 11.48 11.22
N LEU A 219 -14.66 11.94 12.44
CA LEU A 219 -13.72 11.28 13.35
C LEU A 219 -14.44 10.59 14.51
N THR A 220 -14.17 9.30 14.66
CA THR A 220 -14.61 8.51 15.81
C THR A 220 -13.42 7.92 16.54
N SER A 221 -13.28 8.28 17.82
CA SER A 221 -12.20 7.74 18.67
C SER A 221 -12.66 7.42 20.10
N ARG A 222 -11.80 6.76 20.89
CA ARG A 222 -11.97 6.76 22.36
C ARG A 222 -11.21 7.90 23.02
N HIS A 223 -10.08 8.29 22.46
CA HIS A 223 -9.21 9.36 22.96
C HIS A 223 -8.76 10.21 21.78
N LEU A 224 -8.94 11.51 21.90
CA LEU A 224 -8.51 12.52 20.93
C LEU A 224 -7.64 13.54 21.67
N ASP A 225 -6.37 13.62 21.28
CA ASP A 225 -5.40 14.54 21.88
C ASP A 225 -4.79 15.43 20.77
N ASP A 226 -4.66 16.74 21.03
CA ASP A 226 -4.04 17.72 20.11
C ASP A 226 -4.70 17.81 18.71
N VAL A 227 -6.04 17.84 18.66
CA VAL A 227 -6.79 17.97 17.40
C VAL A 227 -7.01 19.43 17.02
N LYS A 228 -6.70 19.78 15.77
CA LYS A 228 -6.98 21.09 15.18
C LYS A 228 -7.86 20.92 13.95
N ILE A 229 -9.04 21.52 14.02
CA ILE A 229 -10.02 21.56 12.93
C ILE A 229 -10.20 23.00 12.49
N HIS A 230 -10.15 23.23 11.18
CA HIS A 230 -10.12 24.57 10.61
C HIS A 230 -11.36 24.92 9.75
N GLN A 231 -12.23 23.98 9.36
CA GLN A 231 -13.35 24.22 8.43
C GLN A 231 -14.66 23.58 8.92
N TYR A 232 -15.68 23.45 8.05
CA TYR A 232 -17.10 23.40 8.42
C TYR A 232 -17.72 21.99 8.35
N GLU A 233 -18.75 21.74 9.15
CA GLU A 233 -19.64 20.56 9.14
C GLU A 233 -18.97 19.23 9.56
N ASP A 234 -17.87 19.30 10.30
CA ASP A 234 -17.18 18.10 10.77
C ASP A 234 -17.89 17.45 11.96
N THR A 235 -17.88 16.12 11.99
CA THR A 235 -18.45 15.34 13.10
C THR A 235 -17.35 14.65 13.91
N LEU A 236 -17.23 15.06 15.17
CA LEU A 236 -16.34 14.48 16.15
C LEU A 236 -17.09 13.69 17.22
N THR A 237 -16.77 12.41 17.35
CA THR A 237 -17.27 11.57 18.44
C THR A 237 -16.12 10.95 19.21
N SER A 238 -16.02 11.25 20.50
CA SER A 238 -15.03 10.62 21.38
C SER A 238 -15.53 10.35 22.79
N ARG A 239 -14.77 9.58 23.57
CA ARG A 239 -15.01 9.45 25.01
C ARG A 239 -14.27 10.52 25.80
N HIS A 240 -13.04 10.81 25.39
CA HIS A 240 -12.15 11.79 25.99
C HIS A 240 -11.54 12.65 24.89
N VAL A 241 -11.53 13.96 25.15
CA VAL A 241 -11.09 14.97 24.19
C VAL A 241 -10.27 15.99 24.97
N ASP A 242 -8.98 16.06 24.66
CA ASP A 242 -8.02 16.95 25.31
C ASP A 242 -7.33 17.84 24.25
N ASP A 243 -7.21 19.13 24.53
CA ASP A 243 -6.55 20.14 23.68
C ASP A 243 -7.06 20.26 22.24
N VAL A 244 -8.39 20.24 22.08
CA VAL A 244 -9.01 20.41 20.76
C VAL A 244 -9.33 21.88 20.46
N LYS A 245 -8.99 22.30 19.25
CA LYS A 245 -9.27 23.64 18.71
C LYS A 245 -10.13 23.53 17.47
N ILE A 246 -11.30 24.16 17.52
CA ILE A 246 -12.27 24.21 16.42
C ILE A 246 -12.38 25.66 15.95
N GLY A 247 -12.18 25.87 14.64
CA GLY A 247 -11.96 27.18 14.04
C GLY A 247 -13.19 27.88 13.46
N GLN A 248 -14.12 27.15 12.82
CA GLN A 248 -15.22 27.69 11.97
C GLN A 248 -16.48 26.79 12.01
N HIS A 249 -17.59 27.23 11.37
CA HIS A 249 -19.01 26.93 11.68
C HIS A 249 -19.51 25.48 11.51
N GLU A 250 -20.59 25.16 12.22
CA GLU A 250 -21.50 24.00 12.09
C GLU A 250 -20.91 22.64 12.49
N ASP A 251 -19.80 22.63 13.21
CA ASP A 251 -19.19 21.39 13.68
C ASP A 251 -19.99 20.75 14.82
N THR A 252 -20.04 19.42 14.84
CA THR A 252 -20.67 18.65 15.90
C THR A 252 -19.64 17.89 16.71
N LEU A 253 -19.50 18.24 17.99
CA LEU A 253 -18.67 17.51 18.94
C LEU A 253 -19.51 16.79 19.99
N THR A 254 -19.38 15.47 20.02
CA THR A 254 -19.96 14.61 21.07
C THR A 254 -18.85 13.97 21.91
N SER A 255 -18.85 14.23 23.22
CA SER A 255 -17.89 13.61 24.15
C SER A 255 -18.46 13.29 25.54
N ARG A 256 -17.78 12.42 26.32
CA ARG A 256 -18.08 12.26 27.76
C ARG A 256 -17.27 13.22 28.62
N HIS A 257 -16.02 13.49 28.24
CA HIS A 257 -15.09 14.37 28.93
C HIS A 257 -14.40 15.27 27.92
N THR A 258 -14.37 16.57 28.20
CA THR A 258 -13.99 17.55 27.21
C THR A 258 -13.18 18.70 27.80
N ASP A 259 -12.02 18.97 27.22
CA ASP A 259 -11.29 20.24 27.26
C ASP A 259 -11.13 20.75 25.81
N VAL A 260 -11.93 21.75 25.45
CA VAL A 260 -12.02 22.26 24.07
C VAL A 260 -12.02 23.78 24.09
N LYS A 261 -11.33 24.37 23.11
CA LYS A 261 -11.44 25.78 22.79
C LYS A 261 -12.17 25.94 21.46
N ILE A 262 -13.32 26.61 21.48
CA ILE A 262 -14.17 26.87 20.30
C ILE A 262 -14.15 28.36 20.02
N HIS A 263 -13.74 28.76 18.82
CA HIS A 263 -13.47 30.16 18.53
C HIS A 263 -14.65 30.91 17.85
N GLN A 264 -15.65 30.24 17.25
CA GLN A 264 -16.70 30.90 16.41
C GLN A 264 -18.12 30.29 16.53
N HIS A 265 -19.06 30.74 15.70
CA HIS A 265 -20.53 30.59 15.85
C HIS A 265 -21.09 29.29 15.23
N GLU A 266 -22.19 28.78 15.82
CA GLU A 266 -23.08 27.68 15.35
C GLU A 266 -22.64 26.22 15.60
N ASP A 267 -21.53 26.00 16.31
CA ASP A 267 -21.09 24.65 16.68
C ASP A 267 -21.96 24.00 17.78
N THR A 268 -22.18 22.70 17.65
CA THR A 268 -22.94 21.90 18.62
C THR A 268 -22.01 21.06 19.49
N LEU A 269 -21.91 21.42 20.78
CA LEU A 269 -21.17 20.64 21.77
C LEU A 269 -22.11 19.86 22.69
N MET A 270 -21.99 18.53 22.65
CA MET A 270 -22.69 17.60 23.54
C MET A 270 -21.67 16.90 24.45
N SER A 271 -21.57 17.36 25.71
CA SER A 271 -20.67 16.75 26.70
C SER A 271 -21.33 16.44 28.04
N ARG A 272 -20.91 15.32 28.67
CA ARG A 272 -21.31 14.98 30.04
C ARG A 272 -20.51 15.74 31.10
N HIS A 273 -19.24 16.04 30.83
CA HIS A 273 -18.32 16.71 31.75
C HIS A 273 -17.41 17.65 30.97
N VAL A 274 -17.47 18.94 31.31
CA VAL A 274 -16.75 20.03 30.65
C VAL A 274 -15.77 20.65 31.66
N ASN A 275 -14.47 20.62 31.37
CA ASN A 275 -13.42 21.05 32.30
C ASN A 275 -12.96 22.50 32.08
N ASP A 276 -12.88 22.97 30.83
CA ASP A 276 -12.62 24.37 30.46
C ASP A 276 -13.21 24.59 29.05
N VAL A 277 -13.99 25.66 28.86
CA VAL A 277 -14.46 26.13 27.55
C VAL A 277 -14.08 27.60 27.49
N LYS A 278 -13.19 27.94 26.56
CA LYS A 278 -12.79 29.31 26.25
C LYS A 278 -12.86 29.53 24.76
#